data_AF-A0A951FDG4-F1
#
_entry.id   AF-A0A951FDG4-F1
#
_cell.length_a   1.000
_cell.length_b   1.000
_cell.length_c   1.000
_cell.angle_alpha   90.00
_cell.angle_beta   90.00
_cell.angle_gamma   90.00
#
_symmetry.space_group_name_H-M   'P 1'
#
loop_
_entity.id
_entity.type
_entity.pdbx_description
1 polymer ?
#
loop_
_entity_poly.entity_id
_entity_poly.type
_entity_poly.pdbx_seq_one_letter_code
_entity_poly.pdbx_strand_id
1 'polypeptide(L)'
;MSQMCTTSQSQRAPEKLQWRSYVRKILFQVQFDSNLMLAIDRVLNRIIYADTQATPREYLHAMSLAIASEQMLSDMLPHVRHEAAVRQFLAALKHRLERDLDLQ
;
A
#
# COMPACT_ATOMS: atom_id res chain seq x y z
N MET A 1 -10.89 -20.04 -43.01
CA MET A 1 -10.19 -20.80 -41.95
C MET A 1 -9.24 -19.84 -41.24
N SER A 2 -9.42 -19.74 -39.92
CA SER A 2 -8.49 -19.23 -38.89
C SER A 2 -7.92 -17.81 -39.01
N GLN A 3 -8.64 -16.85 -38.42
CA GLN A 3 -8.02 -15.66 -37.83
C GLN A 3 -7.40 -16.08 -36.49
N MET A 4 -6.08 -16.02 -36.39
CA MET A 4 -5.36 -16.20 -35.14
C MET A 4 -5.54 -14.92 -34.30
N CYS A 5 -6.38 -15.00 -33.26
CA CYS A 5 -6.37 -14.03 -32.17
C CYS A 5 -5.02 -14.14 -31.47
N THR A 6 -4.08 -13.27 -31.83
CA THR A 6 -2.87 -13.06 -31.06
C THR A 6 -3.27 -12.44 -29.73
N THR A 7 -3.05 -13.22 -28.68
CA THR A 7 -3.19 -12.85 -27.28
C THR A 7 -2.54 -11.50 -27.06
N SER A 8 -3.36 -10.47 -26.83
CA SER A 8 -2.89 -9.17 -26.38
C SER A 8 -2.37 -9.35 -24.95
N GLN A 9 -1.12 -9.79 -24.85
CA GLN A 9 -0.31 -9.73 -23.64
C GLN A 9 -0.20 -8.24 -23.33
N SER A 10 -1.13 -7.77 -22.50
CA SER A 10 -1.13 -6.41 -21.97
C SER A 10 0.17 -6.25 -21.22
N GLN A 11 1.11 -5.57 -21.87
CA GLN A 11 2.36 -5.11 -21.31
C GLN A 11 2.00 -4.17 -20.15
N ARG A 12 1.79 -4.72 -18.94
CA ARG A 12 1.84 -3.93 -17.72
C ARG A 12 3.27 -3.38 -17.65
N ALA A 13 3.38 -2.07 -17.85
CA ALA A 13 4.65 -1.36 -17.89
C ALA A 13 5.56 -1.76 -16.71
N PRO A 14 6.87 -1.93 -16.93
CA PRO A 14 7.81 -2.26 -15.87
C PRO A 14 7.99 -1.07 -14.91
N GLU A 15 7.70 -1.32 -13.63
CA GLU A 15 8.49 -0.90 -12.47
C GLU A 15 9.05 0.54 -12.43
N LYS A 16 8.18 1.54 -12.50
CA LYS A 16 8.33 2.72 -11.61
C LYS A 16 7.09 2.83 -10.73
N LEU A 17 6.94 1.83 -9.86
CA LEU A 17 6.05 1.87 -8.71
C LEU A 17 6.48 3.06 -7.85
N GLN A 18 5.84 4.22 -8.04
CA GLN A 18 5.97 5.29 -7.05
C GLN A 18 5.32 4.77 -5.78
N TRP A 19 6.11 4.16 -4.90
CA TRP A 19 5.67 3.66 -3.58
C TRP A 19 4.79 4.68 -2.85
N ARG A 20 5.05 5.97 -3.11
CA ARG A 20 4.25 7.10 -2.65
C ARG A 20 2.76 6.98 -2.97
N SER A 21 2.39 6.50 -4.16
CA SER A 21 0.99 6.36 -4.55
C SER A 21 0.26 5.29 -3.73
N TYR A 22 0.91 4.16 -3.45
CA TYR A 22 0.36 3.11 -2.59
C TYR A 22 0.23 3.59 -1.15
N VAL A 23 1.26 4.24 -0.63
CA VAL A 23 1.24 4.78 0.72
C VAL A 23 0.21 5.89 0.85
N ARG A 24 0.05 6.76 -0.14
CA ARG A 24 -1.01 7.77 -0.16
C ARG A 24 -2.39 7.13 -0.15
N LYS A 25 -2.64 6.07 -0.96
CA LYS A 25 -3.91 5.33 -0.92
C LYS A 25 -4.22 4.80 0.48
N ILE A 26 -3.23 4.21 1.16
CA ILE A 26 -3.35 3.71 2.53
C ILE A 26 -3.66 4.87 3.50
N LEU A 27 -2.81 5.90 3.52
CA LEU A 27 -2.90 6.96 4.50
C LEU A 27 -4.19 7.78 4.33
N PHE A 28 -4.72 7.88 3.11
CA PHE A 28 -5.96 8.62 2.85
C PHE A 28 -7.16 7.99 3.57
N GLN A 29 -7.15 6.67 3.79
CA GLN A 29 -8.22 5.97 4.51
C GLN A 29 -8.22 6.18 6.02
N VAL A 30 -7.14 6.74 6.55
CA VAL A 30 -6.91 6.86 7.99
C VAL A 30 -6.62 8.30 8.42
N GLN A 31 -6.67 9.25 7.49
CA GLN A 31 -6.34 10.65 7.74
C GLN A 31 -7.26 11.35 8.76
N PHE A 32 -8.43 10.78 9.02
CA PHE A 32 -9.40 11.27 10.01
C PHE A 32 -9.56 10.35 11.22
N ASP A 33 -8.78 9.26 11.30
CA ASP A 33 -8.85 8.37 12.44
C ASP A 33 -8.12 8.97 13.63
N SER A 34 -8.76 8.94 14.79
CA SER A 34 -8.12 9.29 16.07
C SER A 34 -7.13 8.22 16.54
N ASN A 35 -7.27 6.98 16.07
CA ASN A 35 -6.37 5.87 16.38
C ASN A 35 -6.13 5.00 15.13
N LEU A 36 -4.97 5.18 14.52
CA LEU A 36 -4.57 4.48 13.29
C LEU A 36 -4.49 2.96 13.46
N MET A 37 -4.21 2.45 14.66
CA MET A 37 -4.09 1.00 14.89
C MET A 37 -5.42 0.27 14.69
N LEU A 38 -6.54 0.94 14.98
CA LEU A 38 -7.88 0.36 14.78
C LEU A 38 -8.25 0.25 13.30
N ALA A 39 -7.50 0.90 12.41
CA ALA A 39 -7.78 0.90 10.99
C ALA A 39 -7.08 -0.21 10.20
N ILE A 40 -6.19 -0.99 10.82
CA ILE A 40 -5.37 -2.01 10.14
C ILE A 40 -6.25 -2.99 9.35
N ASP A 41 -7.21 -3.65 10.01
CA ASP A 41 -8.08 -4.63 9.37
C ASP A 41 -8.96 -3.99 8.28
N ARG A 42 -9.36 -2.73 8.48
CA ARG A 42 -10.15 -1.98 7.49
C ARG A 42 -9.31 -1.67 6.25
N VAL A 43 -8.07 -1.24 6.40
CA VAL A 43 -7.17 -0.95 5.28
C VAL A 43 -6.80 -2.23 4.52
N LEU A 44 -6.51 -3.32 5.22
CA LEU A 44 -6.26 -4.62 4.60
C LEU A 44 -7.43 -5.02 3.70
N ASN A 45 -8.64 -5.04 4.25
CA ASN A 45 -9.81 -5.54 3.52
C ASN A 45 -10.32 -4.58 2.43
N ARG A 46 -10.30 -3.27 2.67
CA ARG A 46 -10.91 -2.29 1.75
C ARG A 46 -9.95 -1.68 0.75
N ILE A 47 -8.64 -1.75 0.99
CA ILE A 47 -7.62 -1.21 0.08
C ILE A 47 -6.75 -2.31 -0.45
N ILE A 48 -6.06 -3.05 0.41
CA ILE A 48 -5.01 -3.96 -0.06
C ILE A 48 -5.61 -5.17 -0.79
N TYR A 49 -6.58 -5.85 -0.18
CA TYR A 49 -7.22 -7.03 -0.77
C TYR A 49 -8.30 -6.70 -1.81
N ALA A 50 -8.84 -5.49 -1.76
CA ALA A 50 -9.87 -5.04 -2.72
C ALA A 50 -9.28 -4.37 -3.98
N ASP A 51 -7.98 -4.02 -4.00
CA ASP A 51 -7.36 -3.40 -5.17
C ASP A 51 -7.13 -4.42 -6.29
N THR A 52 -7.78 -4.20 -7.44
CA THR A 52 -7.64 -5.05 -8.63
C THR A 52 -6.43 -4.67 -9.50
N GLN A 53 -5.84 -3.50 -9.24
CA GLN A 53 -4.72 -2.95 -10.00
C GLN A 53 -3.38 -3.23 -9.35
N ALA A 54 -3.36 -3.72 -8.11
CA ALA A 54 -2.14 -3.98 -7.37
C ALA A 54 -2.29 -5.16 -6.43
N THR A 55 -1.20 -5.87 -6.23
CA THR A 55 -1.11 -7.05 -5.38
C THR A 55 -0.74 -6.67 -3.95
N PRO A 56 -1.11 -7.50 -2.97
CA PRO A 56 -0.62 -7.38 -1.59
C PRO A 56 0.92 -7.24 -1.48
N ARG A 57 1.67 -7.94 -2.33
CA ARG A 57 3.14 -7.86 -2.35
C ARG A 57 3.67 -6.49 -2.80
N GLU A 58 3.01 -5.83 -3.75
CA GLU A 58 3.37 -4.47 -4.17
C GLU A 58 3.12 -3.45 -3.04
N TYR A 59 2.02 -3.60 -2.30
CA TYR A 59 1.78 -2.81 -1.09
C TYR A 59 2.85 -3.05 -0.02
N LEU A 60 3.23 -4.31 0.19
CA LEU A 60 4.29 -4.67 1.14
C LEU A 60 5.63 -4.02 0.79
N HIS A 61 6.01 -4.09 -0.49
CA HIS A 61 7.22 -3.46 -0.99
C HIS A 61 7.16 -1.94 -0.83
N ALA A 62 6.02 -1.30 -1.17
CA ALA A 62 5.84 0.13 -1.02
C ALA A 62 5.91 0.60 0.45
N MET A 63 5.32 -0.15 1.39
CA MET A 63 5.43 0.14 2.83
C MET A 63 6.88 0.03 3.31
N SER A 64 7.62 -0.97 2.83
CA SER A 64 9.03 -1.16 3.18
C SER A 64 9.90 0.01 2.71
N LEU A 65 9.70 0.45 1.46
CA LEU A 65 10.39 1.63 0.91
C LEU A 65 10.04 2.92 1.67
N ALA A 66 8.78 3.11 2.04
CA ALA A 66 8.35 4.30 2.76
C ALA A 66 8.93 4.37 4.18
N ILE A 67 8.89 3.25 4.91
CA ILE A 67 9.46 3.15 6.26
C ILE A 67 10.97 3.38 6.23
N ALA A 68 11.67 2.85 5.22
CA ALA A 68 13.11 3.06 5.05
C ALA A 68 13.46 4.48 4.57
N SER A 69 12.50 5.24 4.04
CA SER A 69 12.74 6.59 3.53
C SER A 69 12.88 7.61 4.64
N GLU A 70 13.77 8.59 4.43
CA GLU A 70 13.91 9.79 5.28
C GLU A 70 12.80 10.82 5.06
N GLN A 71 11.86 10.55 4.14
CA GLN A 71 10.78 11.48 3.82
C GLN A 71 9.75 11.52 4.93
N MET A 72 9.26 12.71 5.24
CA MET A 72 8.16 12.88 6.19
C MET A 72 6.86 12.38 5.55
N LEU A 73 6.39 11.22 6.01
CA LEU A 73 5.21 10.55 5.47
C LEU A 73 3.92 11.28 5.86
N SER A 74 3.92 12.01 6.98
CA SER A 74 2.82 12.89 7.38
C SER A 74 2.56 13.99 6.36
N ASP A 75 3.59 14.49 5.66
CA ASP A 75 3.44 15.54 4.64
C ASP A 75 2.73 15.05 3.37
N MET A 76 2.54 13.72 3.24
CA MET A 76 1.84 13.16 2.11
C MET A 76 0.33 13.47 2.13
N LEU A 77 -0.22 13.91 3.27
CA LEU A 77 -1.63 14.24 3.46
C LEU A 77 -1.84 15.44 4.39
N PRO A 78 -2.81 16.32 4.08
CA PRO A 78 -3.00 17.58 4.80
C PRO A 78 -3.41 17.46 6.28
N HIS A 79 -3.95 16.31 6.72
CA HIS A 79 -4.54 16.16 8.06
C HIS A 79 -3.82 15.16 8.96
N VAL A 80 -2.75 14.53 8.46
CA VAL A 80 -2.01 13.52 9.23
C VAL A 80 -0.98 14.23 10.09
N ARG A 81 -1.20 14.25 11.41
CA ARG A 81 -0.50 15.18 12.30
C ARG A 81 0.77 14.65 12.96
N HIS A 82 1.02 13.34 12.92
CA HIS A 82 2.10 12.72 13.68
C HIS A 82 2.88 11.69 12.85
N GLU A 83 4.08 12.07 12.40
CA GLU A 83 4.98 11.21 11.64
C GLU A 83 5.26 9.87 12.34
N ALA A 84 5.51 9.91 13.65
CA ALA A 84 5.73 8.70 14.44
C ALA A 84 4.53 7.74 14.40
N ALA A 85 3.30 8.27 14.49
CA ALA A 85 2.09 7.48 14.42
C ALA A 85 1.89 6.87 13.03
N VAL A 86 2.22 7.61 11.97
CA VAL A 86 2.19 7.12 10.59
C VAL A 86 3.17 5.97 10.39
N ARG A 87 4.41 6.13 10.83
CA ARG A 87 5.44 5.09 10.70
C ARG A 87 5.09 3.85 11.51
N GLN A 88 4.60 4.03 12.74
CA GLN A 88 4.13 2.92 13.57
C GLN A 88 2.96 2.19 12.90
N PHE A 89 2.02 2.93 12.30
CA PHE A 89 0.90 2.37 11.57
C PHE A 89 1.34 1.57 10.35
N LEU A 90 2.20 2.14 9.51
CA LEU A 90 2.72 1.44 8.33
C LEU A 90 3.55 0.20 8.72
N ALA A 91 4.33 0.27 9.79
CA ALA A 91 5.08 -0.89 10.29
C ALA A 91 4.14 -1.99 10.81
N ALA A 92 3.11 -1.64 11.57
CA ALA A 92 2.11 -2.59 12.06
C ALA A 92 1.31 -3.22 10.92
N LEU A 93 0.90 -2.43 9.93
CA LEU A 93 0.21 -2.89 8.74
C LEU A 93 1.09 -3.81 7.88
N LYS A 94 2.36 -3.45 7.68
CA LYS A 94 3.37 -4.28 7.03
C LYS A 94 3.51 -5.63 7.72
N HIS A 95 3.73 -5.64 9.03
CA HIS A 95 3.89 -6.88 9.80
C HIS A 95 2.64 -7.76 9.76
N ARG A 96 1.45 -7.16 9.81
CA ARG A 96 0.20 -7.93 9.66
C ARG A 96 0.10 -8.55 8.27
N LEU A 97 0.43 -7.79 7.23
CA LEU A 97 0.40 -8.28 5.86
C LEU A 97 1.45 -9.38 5.60
N GLU A 98 2.64 -9.28 6.18
CA GLU A 98 3.67 -10.32 6.12
C GLU A 98 3.16 -11.65 6.68
N ARG A 99 2.49 -11.59 7.85
CA ARG A 99 1.84 -12.74 8.45
C ARG A 99 0.75 -13.33 7.58
N ASP A 100 -0.12 -12.51 7.01
CA ASP A 100 -1.24 -12.98 6.18
C ASP A 100 -0.75 -13.59 4.84
N LEU A 101 0.50 -13.33 4.44
CA LEU A 101 1.15 -13.87 3.25
C LEU A 101 2.13 -15.02 3.55
N ASP A 102 2.22 -15.46 4.80
CA ASP A 102 3.21 -16.46 5.28
C ASP A 102 4.67 -16.09 4.96
N LEU A 103 4.97 -14.79 4.95
CA LEU A 103 6.32 -14.25 4.76
C LEU A 103 6.92 -13.98 6.14
N GLN A 104 7.62 -14.96 6.71
CA GLN A 104 8.38 -14.81 7.97
C GLN A 104 9.87 -14.61 7.71
#